data_AF-X0H498-F1
#
_entry.id   AF-X0H498-F1
#
_cell.length_a   1.000
_cell.length_b   1.000
_cell.length_c   1.000
_cell.angle_alpha   90.00
_cell.angle_beta   90.00
_cell.angle_gamma   90.00
#
_symmetry.space_group_name_H-M   'P 1'
#
loop_
_entity.id
_entity.type
_entity.pdbx_description
1 polymer ?
#
loop_
_entity_poly.entity_id
_entity_poly.type
_entity_poly.pdbx_seq_one_letter_code
_entity_poly.pdbx_strand_id
1 'polypeptide(L)'
;MDRGIWGLYALTIRLKKANEILLQKPRARIGLYGSYASALSLNELHKLASSTNTTLLDPDLALTYGTTLGSVRLRERIAELHSSPEVELTAANVVITPGSSMANHLVLATLCGPGDHIICQYPTFGPLYLLP
;
A
#
# COMPACT_ATOMS: atom_id res chain seq x y z
N MET A 1 -33.95 0.53 -10.22
CA MET A 1 -32.99 -0.31 -10.98
C MET A 1 -31.87 -0.69 -10.04
N ASP A 2 -31.73 -1.99 -9.82
CA ASP A 2 -31.10 -2.61 -8.66
C ASP A 2 -29.56 -2.59 -8.73
N ARG A 3 -28.94 -1.54 -8.18
CA ARG A 3 -27.47 -1.41 -8.15
C ARG A 3 -26.81 -2.33 -7.12
N GLY A 4 -27.59 -2.89 -6.18
CA GLY A 4 -27.08 -3.76 -5.12
C GLY A 4 -26.69 -5.15 -5.62
N ILE A 5 -27.43 -5.69 -6.57
CA ILE A 5 -27.20 -7.03 -7.12
C ILE A 5 -25.88 -7.08 -7.92
N TRP A 6 -25.62 -6.11 -8.79
CA TRP A 6 -24.40 -6.11 -9.60
C TRP A 6 -23.11 -5.96 -8.76
N GLY A 7 -23.15 -5.17 -7.68
CA GLY A 7 -22.06 -5.05 -6.72
C GLY A 7 -21.76 -6.36 -6.00
N LEU A 8 -22.81 -7.07 -5.55
CA LEU A 8 -22.69 -8.37 -4.89
C LEU A 8 -22.13 -9.43 -5.85
N TYR A 9 -22.59 -9.46 -7.10
CA TYR A 9 -22.10 -10.40 -8.11
C TYR A 9 -20.64 -10.16 -8.46
N ALA A 10 -20.22 -8.90 -8.65
CA ALA A 10 -18.83 -8.55 -8.92
C ALA A 10 -17.90 -8.87 -7.73
N LEU A 11 -18.36 -8.63 -6.50
CA LEU A 11 -17.63 -9.02 -5.29
C LEU A 11 -17.52 -10.55 -5.16
N THR A 12 -18.61 -11.27 -5.44
CA THR A 12 -18.65 -12.74 -5.41
C THR A 12 -17.70 -13.36 -6.44
N ILE A 13 -17.64 -12.82 -7.66
CA ILE A 13 -16.72 -13.30 -8.71
C ILE A 13 -15.25 -13.02 -8.33
N ARG A 14 -14.95 -11.86 -7.73
CA ARG A 14 -13.59 -11.49 -7.31
C ARG A 14 -13.10 -12.29 -6.10
N LEU A 15 -13.98 -12.52 -5.11
CA LEU A 15 -13.70 -13.43 -4.00
C LEU A 15 -13.49 -14.86 -4.50
N LYS A 16 -14.29 -15.33 -5.47
CA LYS A 16 -14.07 -16.64 -6.11
C LYS A 16 -12.70 -16.75 -6.77
N LYS A 17 -12.28 -15.75 -7.57
CA LYS A 17 -10.98 -15.79 -8.25
C LYS A 17 -9.79 -15.70 -7.28
N ALA A 18 -9.88 -14.85 -6.25
CA ALA A 18 -8.86 -14.79 -5.20
C ALA A 18 -8.80 -16.11 -4.40
N ASN A 19 -9.96 -16.70 -4.10
CA ASN A 19 -10.05 -17.98 -3.40
C ASN A 19 -9.52 -19.14 -4.26
N GLU A 20 -9.82 -19.18 -5.56
CA GLU A 20 -9.26 -20.15 -6.50
C GLU A 20 -7.72 -20.06 -6.56
N ILE A 21 -7.17 -18.85 -6.64
CA ILE A 21 -5.72 -18.63 -6.57
C ILE A 21 -5.15 -19.16 -5.26
N LEU A 22 -5.79 -18.87 -4.12
CA LEU A 22 -5.32 -19.35 -2.80
C LEU A 22 -5.40 -20.88 -2.67
N LEU A 23 -6.44 -21.52 -3.22
CA LEU A 23 -6.62 -22.97 -3.24
C LEU A 23 -5.65 -23.68 -4.18
N GLN A 24 -5.25 -23.03 -5.28
CA GLN A 24 -4.32 -23.57 -6.26
C GLN A 24 -2.86 -23.21 -5.97
N LYS A 25 -2.60 -22.16 -5.18
CA LYS A 25 -1.27 -21.67 -4.81
C LYS A 25 -0.31 -22.77 -4.30
N PRO A 26 -0.73 -23.71 -3.42
CA PRO A 26 0.15 -24.79 -2.97
C PRO A 26 0.46 -25.85 -4.04
N ARG A 27 -0.36 -25.91 -5.11
CA ARG A 27 -0.23 -26.88 -6.20
C ARG A 27 0.49 -26.32 -7.43
N ALA A 28 0.63 -25.00 -7.51
CA ALA A 28 1.27 -24.34 -8.65
C ALA A 28 2.79 -24.43 -8.54
N ARG A 29 3.44 -25.08 -9.52
CA ARG A 29 4.91 -25.13 -9.61
C ARG A 29 5.53 -23.75 -9.93
N ILE A 30 4.80 -22.91 -10.66
CA ILE A 30 5.20 -21.54 -11.03
C ILE A 30 4.01 -20.62 -10.77
N GLY A 31 4.16 -19.67 -9.85
CA GLY A 31 3.08 -18.75 -9.45
C GLY A 31 3.08 -17.44 -10.24
N LEU A 32 2.43 -17.40 -11.40
CA LEU A 32 2.29 -16.19 -12.24
C LEU A 32 1.06 -15.33 -11.91
N TYR A 33 0.36 -15.62 -10.81
CA TYR A 33 -0.89 -14.95 -10.45
C TYR A 33 -0.71 -13.69 -9.59
N GLY A 34 0.50 -13.48 -9.02
CA GLY A 34 0.81 -12.35 -8.14
C GLY A 34 1.41 -11.17 -8.91
N SER A 35 1.09 -9.95 -8.49
CA SER A 35 1.64 -8.71 -9.05
C SER A 35 2.72 -8.09 -8.16
N TYR A 36 3.51 -8.91 -7.47
CA TYR A 36 4.55 -8.47 -6.54
C TYR A 36 5.93 -8.95 -6.99
N ALA A 37 6.96 -8.17 -6.64
CA ALA A 37 8.34 -8.61 -6.75
C ALA A 37 8.71 -9.57 -5.61
N SER A 38 9.70 -10.42 -5.82
CA SER A 38 10.26 -11.27 -4.76
C SER A 38 10.75 -10.41 -3.61
N ALA A 39 10.32 -10.73 -2.39
CA ALA A 39 10.75 -10.01 -1.20
C ALA A 39 12.25 -10.24 -0.96
N LEU A 40 12.97 -9.16 -0.67
CA LEU A 40 14.38 -9.21 -0.31
C LEU A 40 14.52 -9.55 1.18
N SER A 41 15.51 -10.38 1.49
CA SER A 41 16.00 -10.52 2.87
C SER A 41 16.73 -9.24 3.33
N LEU A 42 16.88 -9.07 4.64
CA LEU A 42 17.67 -7.96 5.19
C LEU A 42 19.12 -7.98 4.68
N ASN A 43 19.71 -9.17 4.49
CA ASN A 43 21.06 -9.30 3.94
C ASN A 43 21.14 -8.88 2.46
N GLU A 44 20.15 -9.22 1.65
CA GLU A 44 20.09 -8.77 0.25
C GLU A 44 19.89 -7.27 0.17
N LEU A 45 19.03 -6.71 1.02
CA LEU A 45 18.84 -5.26 1.13
C LEU A 45 20.14 -4.55 1.54
N HIS A 46 20.89 -5.10 2.51
CA HIS A 46 22.17 -4.55 2.94
C HIS A 46 23.19 -4.51 1.79
N LYS A 47 23.25 -5.57 0.97
CA LYS A 47 24.15 -5.64 -0.20
C LYS A 47 23.83 -4.59 -1.27
N LEU A 48 22.60 -4.10 -1.34
CA LEU A 48 22.17 -3.06 -2.28
C LEU A 48 22.46 -1.63 -1.78
N ALA A 49 22.69 -1.45 -0.47
CA ALA A 49 22.95 -0.15 0.10
C ALA A 49 24.33 0.37 -0.32
N SER A 50 24.41 1.64 -0.76
CA SER A 50 25.67 2.27 -1.19
C SER A 50 26.70 2.44 -0.05
N SER A 51 26.27 2.32 1.21
CA SER A 51 27.09 2.47 2.41
C SER A 51 27.06 1.20 3.25
N THR A 52 28.05 0.34 3.08
CA THR A 52 28.21 -0.96 3.76
C THR A 52 28.40 -0.89 5.27
N ASN A 53 28.69 0.29 5.84
CA ASN A 53 28.88 0.49 7.28
C ASN A 53 27.61 0.89 8.06
N THR A 54 26.41 0.74 7.47
CA THR A 54 25.16 1.09 8.16
C THR A 54 24.52 -0.15 8.78
N THR A 55 24.45 -0.20 10.11
CA THR A 55 23.67 -1.21 10.83
C THR A 55 22.19 -1.05 10.46
N LEU A 56 21.56 -2.11 9.92
CA LEU A 56 20.17 -2.06 9.46
C LEU A 56 19.15 -1.95 10.60
N LEU A 57 19.44 -2.58 11.73
CA LEU A 57 18.59 -2.62 12.90
C LEU A 57 19.40 -2.16 14.10
N ASP A 58 18.89 -1.17 14.81
CA ASP A 58 19.44 -0.73 16.08
C ASP A 58 18.92 -1.67 17.18
N PRO A 59 19.76 -2.51 17.81
CA PRO A 59 19.32 -3.45 18.84
C PRO A 59 18.86 -2.74 20.12
N ASP A 60 19.26 -1.49 20.33
CA ASP A 60 18.90 -0.71 21.52
C ASP A 60 17.65 0.15 21.29
N LEU A 61 17.05 0.09 20.09
CA LEU A 61 15.83 0.82 19.76
C LEU A 61 14.65 0.29 20.58
N ALA A 62 14.12 1.14 21.47
CA ALA A 62 12.91 0.84 22.22
C ALA A 62 11.70 0.72 21.28
N LEU A 63 11.06 -0.45 21.27
CA LEU A 63 9.88 -0.76 20.44
C LEU A 63 8.60 -0.16 21.02
N THR A 64 8.53 1.16 21.06
CA THR A 64 7.35 1.93 21.46
C THR A 64 6.42 2.21 20.26
N TYR A 65 5.33 2.94 20.47
CA TYR A 65 4.46 3.41 19.39
C TYR A 65 5.18 4.32 18.37
N GLY A 66 6.34 4.88 18.73
CA GLY A 66 7.06 5.81 17.87
C GLY A 66 6.31 7.12 17.68
N THR A 67 6.41 7.70 16.49
CA THR A 67 5.78 8.98 16.14
C THR A 67 4.48 8.75 15.35
N THR A 68 3.45 9.54 15.63
CA THR A 68 2.11 9.37 15.03
C THR A 68 2.10 9.43 13.51
N LEU A 69 2.98 10.24 12.92
CA LEU A 69 3.06 10.44 11.47
C LEU A 69 4.17 9.62 10.80
N GLY A 70 4.96 8.87 11.59
CA GLY A 70 6.16 8.18 11.14
C GLY A 70 7.44 9.01 11.26
N SER A 71 8.59 8.32 11.19
CA SER A 71 9.93 8.89 11.35
C SER A 71 10.15 10.09 10.43
N VAL A 72 10.66 11.20 11.00
CA VAL A 72 10.97 12.43 10.27
C VAL A 72 11.94 12.14 9.12
N ARG A 73 13.02 11.41 9.39
CA ARG A 73 14.02 11.02 8.37
C ARG A 73 13.39 10.27 7.19
N LEU A 74 12.43 9.37 7.46
CA LEU A 74 11.74 8.64 6.39
C LEU A 74 10.85 9.58 5.58
N ARG A 75 10.10 10.45 6.26
CA ARG A 75 9.20 11.42 5.61
C ARG A 75 9.97 12.43 4.75
N GLU A 76 11.11 12.93 5.20
CA GLU A 76 11.98 13.81 4.42
C GLU A 76 12.46 13.13 3.14
N ARG A 77 12.92 11.88 3.23
CA ARG A 77 13.39 11.12 2.06
C ARG A 77 12.28 10.84 1.05
N ILE A 78 11.06 10.55 1.54
CA ILE A 78 9.90 10.38 0.67
C ILE A 78 9.50 11.71 0.02
N ALA A 79 9.51 12.81 0.77
CA ALA A 79 9.21 14.13 0.25
C ALA A 79 10.22 14.53 -0.84
N GLU A 80 11.51 14.32 -0.61
CA GLU A 80 12.58 14.51 -1.59
C GLU A 80 12.35 13.67 -2.86
N LEU A 81 12.05 12.37 -2.70
CA LEU A 81 11.79 11.46 -3.82
C LEU A 81 10.60 11.88 -4.70
N HIS A 82 9.59 12.52 -4.10
CA HIS A 82 8.37 12.94 -4.79
C HIS A 82 8.34 14.44 -5.13
N SER A 83 9.38 15.19 -4.80
CA SER A 83 9.50 16.59 -5.19
C SER A 83 9.86 16.71 -6.68
N SER A 84 9.41 17.79 -7.32
CA SER A 84 9.79 18.17 -8.67
C SER A 84 10.23 19.64 -8.70
N PRO A 85 10.85 20.13 -9.79
CA PRO A 85 11.19 21.55 -9.92
C PRO A 85 10.00 22.50 -9.73
N GLU A 86 8.78 22.03 -10.00
CA GLU A 86 7.54 22.79 -9.87
C GLU A 86 6.89 22.68 -8.48
N VAL A 87 7.12 21.58 -7.77
CA VAL A 87 6.49 21.31 -6.46
C VAL A 87 7.53 20.76 -5.50
N GLU A 88 7.92 21.59 -4.54
CA GLU A 88 8.78 21.19 -3.43
C GLU A 88 7.93 20.63 -2.29
N LEU A 89 8.17 19.38 -1.92
CA LEU A 89 7.51 18.72 -0.80
C LEU A 89 8.46 18.70 0.40
N THR A 90 7.87 18.85 1.58
CA THR A 90 8.58 18.72 2.85
C THR A 90 8.04 17.52 3.63
N ALA A 91 8.70 17.16 4.74
CA ALA A 91 8.19 16.13 5.64
C ALA A 91 6.73 16.38 6.04
N ALA A 92 6.31 17.65 6.20
CA ALA A 92 4.94 18.03 6.57
C ALA A 92 3.88 17.54 5.57
N ASN A 93 4.25 17.31 4.31
CA ASN A 93 3.36 16.80 3.26
C ASN A 93 3.22 15.27 3.25
N VAL A 94 3.97 14.54 4.08
CA VAL A 94 4.01 13.07 4.08
C VAL A 94 3.44 12.53 5.39
N VAL A 95 2.58 11.51 5.31
CA VAL A 95 2.12 10.71 6.46
C VAL A 95 2.43 9.24 6.16
N ILE A 96 3.11 8.57 7.09
CA ILE A 96 3.43 7.14 6.94
C ILE A 96 2.26 6.29 7.41
N THR A 97 1.85 5.31 6.60
CA THR A 97 0.79 4.36 6.91
C THR A 97 1.27 2.91 6.81
N PRO A 98 0.58 1.95 7.46
CA PRO A 98 0.78 0.52 7.23
C PRO A 98 0.42 0.10 5.80
N GLY A 99 1.36 0.29 4.87
CA GLY A 99 1.17 0.01 3.46
C GLY A 99 0.20 0.97 2.75
N SER A 100 0.10 0.80 1.43
CA SER A 100 -0.74 1.65 0.57
C SER A 100 -2.24 1.41 0.77
N SER A 101 -2.66 0.22 1.20
CA SER A 101 -4.06 -0.07 1.48
C SER A 101 -4.64 0.85 2.55
N MET A 102 -3.90 1.07 3.65
CA MET A 102 -4.33 2.01 4.70
C MET A 102 -4.23 3.47 4.24
N ALA A 103 -3.27 3.80 3.38
CA ALA A 103 -3.19 5.14 2.79
C ALA A 103 -4.45 5.47 1.98
N ASN A 104 -4.84 4.55 1.09
CA ASN A 104 -6.05 4.70 0.26
C ASN A 104 -7.30 4.81 1.15
N HIS A 105 -7.41 3.94 2.16
CA HIS A 105 -8.55 3.99 3.08
C HIS A 105 -8.61 5.33 3.83
N LEU A 106 -7.49 5.80 4.38
CA LEU A 106 -7.42 7.08 5.09
C LEU A 106 -7.85 8.25 4.20
N VAL A 107 -7.37 8.31 2.96
CA VAL A 107 -7.74 9.36 2.00
C VAL A 107 -9.24 9.31 1.68
N LEU A 108 -9.78 8.13 1.38
CA LEU A 108 -11.19 8.01 1.04
C LEU A 108 -12.11 8.28 2.24
N ALA A 109 -11.77 7.77 3.43
CA ALA A 109 -12.55 8.01 4.64
C ALA A 109 -12.53 9.47 5.11
N THR A 110 -11.51 10.24 4.72
CA THR A 110 -11.42 11.67 5.06
C THR A 110 -12.09 12.58 4.04
N LEU A 111 -12.10 12.19 2.76
CA LEU A 111 -12.62 13.02 1.68
C LEU A 111 -14.04 12.67 1.22
N CYS A 112 -14.51 11.45 1.49
CA CYS A 112 -15.80 10.97 1.00
C CYS A 112 -16.86 10.92 2.10
N GLY A 113 -18.07 11.39 1.79
CA GLY A 113 -19.24 11.35 2.65
C GLY A 113 -20.48 10.73 2.00
N PRO A 114 -21.53 10.46 2.79
CA PRO A 114 -22.80 9.95 2.26
C PRO A 114 -23.41 10.90 1.23
N GLY A 115 -23.69 10.39 0.04
CA GLY A 115 -24.31 11.15 -1.06
C GLY A 115 -23.33 11.73 -2.08
N ASP A 116 -22.02 11.66 -1.82
CA ASP A 116 -21.00 12.13 -2.75
C ASP A 116 -20.97 11.29 -4.04
N HIS A 117 -20.74 11.97 -5.16
CA HIS A 117 -20.52 11.33 -6.45
C HIS A 117 -19.03 11.27 -6.77
N ILE A 118 -18.44 10.08 -6.64
CA ILE A 118 -17.02 9.83 -6.83
C ILE A 118 -16.80 9.09 -8.16
N ILE A 119 -15.81 9.53 -8.94
CA ILE A 119 -15.43 8.90 -10.20
C ILE A 119 -14.15 8.08 -9.98
N CYS A 120 -14.22 6.78 -10.26
CA CYS A 120 -13.06 5.88 -10.18
C CYS A 120 -12.78 5.27 -11.55
N GLN A 121 -11.50 5.20 -11.93
CA GLN A 121 -11.06 4.51 -13.13
C GLN A 121 -11.42 3.02 -13.06
N TYR A 122 -11.84 2.41 -14.17
CA TYR A 122 -12.15 0.98 -14.23
C TYR A 122 -11.60 0.32 -15.51
N PRO A 123 -10.96 -0.87 -15.43
CA PRO A 123 -10.68 -1.66 -14.23
C PRO A 123 -9.52 -1.10 -13.39
N THR A 124 -9.63 -1.21 -12.06
CA THR A 124 -8.56 -0.78 -11.13
C THR A 124 -8.54 -1.62 -9.84
N PHE A 125 -7.63 -1.27 -8.92
CA PHE A 125 -7.51 -1.84 -7.58
C PHE A 125 -8.82 -1.72 -6.80
N GLY A 126 -9.39 -2.87 -6.41
CA GLY A 126 -10.73 -3.00 -5.82
C GLY A 126 -11.06 -2.00 -4.70
N PRO A 127 -10.21 -1.88 -3.67
CA PRO A 127 -10.43 -0.95 -2.55
C PRO A 127 -10.71 0.51 -2.93
N LEU A 128 -10.30 0.98 -4.12
CA LEU A 128 -10.53 2.37 -4.54
C LEU A 128 -11.99 2.70 -4.88
N TYR A 129 -12.83 1.69 -5.10
CA TYR A 129 -14.25 1.91 -5.42
C TYR A 129 -15.20 1.01 -4.60
N LEU A 130 -14.64 0.17 -3.72
CA LEU A 130 -15.40 -0.69 -2.80
C LEU A 130 -15.37 -0.18 -1.35
N LEU A 131 -14.52 0.80 -1.03
CA LEU A 131 -14.37 1.37 0.30
C LEU A 131 -14.38 2.92 0.22
N PRO A 132 -14.77 3.62 1.30
CA PRO A 132 -15.20 3.09 2.60
C PRO A 132 -16.58 2.42 2.53
#